data_AF-A0A961A575-F1
#
_entry.id   AF-A0A961A575-F1
#
_cell.length_a   1.000
_cell.length_b   1.000
_cell.length_c   1.000
_cell.angle_alpha   90.00
_cell.angle_beta   90.00
_cell.angle_gamma   90.00
#
_symmetry.space_group_name_H-M   'P 1'
#
loop_
_entity.id
_entity.type
_entity.pdbx_description
1 polymer ?
#
loop_
_entity_poly.entity_id
_entity_poly.type
_entity_poly.pdbx_seq_one_letter_code
_entity_poly.pdbx_strand_id
1 'polypeptide(L)'
;MRSNTVSILATGLTGGLACLAACLWPLTPGNASDHFEAPLVQADPAMDITDLYLFGGSAGKTVAVINYAGLNQSLTQPTQSGTYSDQALYTLHIDNTGDDVEDLQVHVRFGRDSGGNWGVQVTGLPGSDGPLSGPVEQVLTDGSGNMLFAGRRDDPFFFDAQGYLDTLSSGDLMIRNDRDFLAGMNCTSIVLEFDTAAALQGGSALGCWATSGRLQ
;
A
#
# COMPACT_ATOMS: atom_id res chain seq x y z
N MET A 1 41.24 -54.26 -30.97
CA MET A 1 41.62 -54.00 -32.38
C MET A 1 40.81 -52.80 -32.84
N ARG A 2 41.43 -51.62 -32.94
CA ARG A 2 41.65 -50.82 -34.18
C ARG A 2 40.32 -50.49 -34.90
N SER A 3 39.79 -49.28 -34.73
CA SER A 3 40.05 -48.04 -35.49
C SER A 3 39.01 -47.84 -36.59
N ASN A 4 38.29 -46.70 -36.60
CA ASN A 4 38.41 -45.69 -37.66
C ASN A 4 37.57 -44.42 -37.38
N THR A 5 38.19 -43.34 -37.84
CA THR A 5 37.98 -41.89 -37.72
C THR A 5 36.70 -41.31 -38.33
N VAL A 6 36.22 -40.19 -37.79
CA VAL A 6 35.61 -39.09 -38.56
C VAL A 6 36.19 -37.77 -38.02
N SER A 7 36.86 -37.00 -38.88
CA SER A 7 37.18 -35.58 -38.66
C SER A 7 36.06 -34.73 -39.23
N ILE A 8 35.56 -33.76 -38.46
CA ILE A 8 35.06 -32.50 -39.03
C ILE A 8 35.86 -31.36 -38.43
N LEU A 9 36.25 -30.50 -39.36
CA LEU A 9 37.28 -29.49 -39.37
C LEU A 9 36.80 -28.20 -38.69
N ALA A 10 37.77 -27.51 -38.08
CA ALA A 10 37.91 -26.06 -37.99
C ALA A 10 36.75 -25.22 -37.44
N THR A 11 36.94 -24.84 -36.17
CA THR A 11 36.59 -23.53 -35.59
C THR A 11 36.78 -22.38 -36.58
N GLY A 12 35.67 -21.76 -37.01
CA GLY A 12 35.64 -20.45 -37.63
C GLY A 12 35.09 -19.42 -36.64
N LEU A 13 35.96 -18.50 -36.21
CA LEU A 13 35.65 -17.34 -35.39
C LEU A 13 34.71 -16.38 -36.15
N THR A 14 33.40 -16.53 -36.00
CA THR A 14 32.40 -15.45 -36.28
C THR A 14 31.18 -15.63 -35.37
N GLY A 15 31.40 -15.66 -34.06
CA GLY A 15 30.36 -15.81 -33.04
C GLY A 15 30.45 -14.71 -31.99
N GLY A 16 30.28 -13.45 -32.39
CA GLY A 16 30.48 -12.33 -31.49
C GLY A 16 29.78 -11.05 -31.94
N LEU A 17 28.51 -11.11 -32.35
CA LEU A 17 27.67 -9.92 -32.57
C LEU A 17 26.16 -10.23 -32.72
N ALA A 18 25.67 -11.34 -32.16
CA ALA A 18 24.25 -11.72 -32.24
C ALA A 18 23.54 -11.89 -30.87
N CYS A 19 24.19 -11.58 -29.76
CA CYS A 19 23.59 -11.67 -28.41
C CYS A 19 23.34 -10.30 -27.75
N LEU A 20 23.47 -9.19 -28.48
CA LEU A 20 23.25 -7.83 -27.96
C LEU A 20 21.93 -7.18 -28.43
N ALA A 21 21.06 -7.94 -29.11
CA ALA A 21 19.77 -7.45 -29.63
C ALA A 21 18.54 -8.02 -28.90
N ALA A 22 18.71 -8.77 -27.81
CA ALA A 22 17.61 -9.50 -27.16
C ALA A 22 17.03 -8.84 -25.89
N CYS A 23 17.36 -7.59 -25.56
CA CYS A 23 16.82 -6.93 -24.35
C CYS A 23 16.44 -5.45 -24.55
N LEU A 24 15.92 -5.11 -25.73
CA LEU A 24 15.17 -3.86 -25.94
C LEU A 24 13.69 -4.19 -26.02
N TRP A 25 13.16 -4.87 -24.99
CA TRP A 25 11.74 -4.67 -24.70
C TRP A 25 11.58 -3.22 -24.27
N PRO A 26 10.60 -2.47 -24.81
CA PRO A 26 10.32 -1.15 -24.27
C PRO A 26 10.09 -1.32 -22.78
N LEU A 27 10.93 -0.67 -21.97
CA LEU A 27 10.65 -0.47 -20.55
C LEU A 27 9.43 0.43 -20.51
N THR A 28 8.24 -0.16 -20.65
CA THR A 28 7.04 0.49 -20.20
C THR A 28 7.22 0.63 -18.69
N PRO A 29 7.16 1.85 -18.13
CA PRO A 29 7.15 1.99 -16.68
C PRO A 29 6.00 1.12 -16.16
N GLY A 30 6.35 0.05 -15.44
CA GLY A 30 5.38 -0.80 -14.75
C GLY A 30 5.14 -0.20 -13.38
N ASN A 31 3.90 -0.16 -12.94
CA ASN A 31 3.60 0.10 -11.54
C ASN A 31 4.10 -1.12 -10.75
N ALA A 32 5.05 -0.90 -9.86
CA ALA A 32 5.55 -1.90 -8.93
C ALA A 32 5.29 -1.38 -7.52
N SER A 33 5.03 -2.29 -6.59
CA SER A 33 5.05 -1.94 -5.18
C SER A 33 6.47 -1.53 -4.79
N ASP A 34 6.57 -0.40 -4.12
CA ASP A 34 7.74 0.01 -3.38
C ASP A 34 7.44 0.04 -1.88
N HIS A 35 8.50 0.10 -1.09
CA HIS A 35 8.47 0.18 0.37
C HIS A 35 9.52 1.21 0.79
N PHE A 36 9.73 1.40 2.10
CA PHE A 36 10.67 2.38 2.65
C PHE A 36 12.10 2.30 2.05
N GLU A 37 12.53 1.14 1.56
CA GLU A 37 13.86 0.95 0.97
C GLU A 37 14.01 1.58 -0.43
N ALA A 38 12.91 2.01 -1.05
CA ALA A 38 12.96 2.70 -2.33
C ALA A 38 13.41 4.16 -2.15
N PRO A 39 14.41 4.65 -2.91
CA PRO A 39 14.95 6.00 -2.73
C PRO A 39 13.93 7.13 -2.87
N LEU A 40 12.87 6.93 -3.66
CA LEU A 40 11.84 7.95 -3.91
C LEU A 40 10.86 8.08 -2.74
N VAL A 41 10.49 6.97 -2.11
CA VAL A 41 9.56 6.94 -0.99
C VAL A 41 10.23 7.35 0.33
N GLN A 42 11.51 7.01 0.52
CA GLN A 42 12.29 7.49 1.68
C GLN A 42 12.38 9.02 1.75
N ALA A 43 12.39 9.70 0.60
CA ALA A 43 12.44 11.16 0.51
C ALA A 43 11.08 11.84 0.69
N ASP A 44 9.98 11.07 0.61
CA ASP A 44 8.62 11.59 0.63
C ASP A 44 7.70 10.68 1.47
N PRO A 45 7.74 10.82 2.81
CA PRO A 45 6.95 9.96 3.71
C PRO A 45 5.44 10.02 3.46
N ALA A 46 4.93 11.10 2.86
CA ALA A 46 3.53 11.19 2.48
C ALA A 46 3.16 10.29 1.30
N MET A 47 4.12 9.71 0.58
CA MET A 47 3.86 8.74 -0.50
C MET A 47 4.10 7.29 -0.04
N ASP A 48 4.69 7.10 1.15
CA ASP A 48 5.10 5.82 1.70
C ASP A 48 3.92 5.04 2.28
N ILE A 49 3.16 4.33 1.43
CA ILE A 49 2.15 3.39 1.91
C ILE A 49 2.88 2.19 2.53
N THR A 50 2.66 1.97 3.83
CA THR A 50 3.25 0.82 4.52
C THR A 50 2.37 -0.40 4.37
N ASP A 51 1.06 -0.23 4.56
CA ASP A 51 0.13 -1.36 4.62
C ASP A 51 -1.27 -0.98 4.12
N LEU A 52 -1.95 -1.97 3.54
CA LEU A 52 -3.39 -1.95 3.31
C LEU A 52 -4.04 -3.08 4.11
N TYR A 53 -5.00 -2.73 4.95
CA TYR A 53 -5.85 -3.68 5.64
C TYR A 53 -7.29 -3.61 5.13
N LEU A 54 -7.96 -4.76 5.08
CA LEU A 54 -9.36 -4.87 4.67
C LEU A 54 -10.10 -5.78 5.64
N PHE A 55 -11.20 -5.27 6.22
CA PHE A 55 -11.99 -5.97 7.22
C PHE A 55 -13.47 -5.94 6.88
N GLY A 56 -14.20 -6.96 7.33
CA GLY A 56 -15.65 -6.88 7.42
C GLY A 56 -16.06 -5.90 8.51
N GLY A 57 -16.84 -4.89 8.15
CA GLY A 57 -17.44 -3.93 9.06
C GLY A 57 -18.77 -4.43 9.62
N SER A 58 -19.46 -3.54 10.33
CA SER A 58 -20.82 -3.83 10.83
C SER A 58 -21.87 -3.58 9.74
N ALA A 59 -23.06 -4.16 9.88
CA ALA A 59 -24.22 -3.84 9.03
C ALA A 59 -23.99 -3.87 7.51
N GLY A 60 -23.20 -4.85 7.00
CA GLY A 60 -22.94 -5.00 5.56
C GLY A 60 -21.96 -3.97 4.99
N LYS A 61 -21.09 -3.42 5.84
CA LYS A 61 -20.00 -2.54 5.44
C LYS A 61 -18.67 -3.27 5.34
N THR A 62 -17.76 -2.70 4.56
CA THR A 62 -16.35 -3.08 4.48
C THR A 62 -15.51 -1.91 4.97
N VAL A 63 -14.46 -2.21 5.74
CA VAL A 63 -13.51 -1.21 6.23
C VAL A 63 -12.17 -1.43 5.56
N ALA A 64 -11.66 -0.43 4.84
CA ALA A 64 -10.30 -0.39 4.32
C ALA A 64 -9.45 0.59 5.14
N VAL A 65 -8.22 0.20 5.46
CA VAL A 65 -7.25 1.05 6.15
C VAL A 65 -5.98 1.13 5.33
N ILE A 66 -5.62 2.33 4.86
CA ILE A 66 -4.34 2.61 4.20
C ILE A 66 -3.44 3.28 5.23
N ASN A 67 -2.41 2.57 5.67
CA ASN A 67 -1.36 3.15 6.51
C ASN A 67 -0.25 3.71 5.64
N TYR A 68 0.27 4.87 6.03
CA TYR A 68 1.39 5.50 5.37
C TYR A 68 2.21 6.35 6.34
N ALA A 69 3.39 6.78 5.91
CA ALA A 69 4.35 7.50 6.75
C ALA A 69 4.64 6.76 8.08
N GLY A 70 4.74 5.42 8.02
CA GLY A 70 5.04 4.57 9.17
C GLY A 70 6.52 4.62 9.56
N LEU A 71 6.88 4.12 10.76
CA LEU A 71 8.24 3.99 11.34
C LEU A 71 9.16 5.24 11.35
N ASN A 72 8.77 6.34 10.72
CA ASN A 72 9.70 7.37 10.28
C ASN A 72 10.09 8.35 11.38
N GLN A 73 9.45 8.32 12.55
CA GLN A 73 9.82 9.24 13.60
C GLN A 73 9.57 8.65 15.01
N SER A 74 10.65 8.48 15.77
CA SER A 74 10.60 8.43 17.24
C SER A 74 10.14 9.79 17.75
N LEU A 75 8.85 10.08 17.56
CA LEU A 75 8.20 11.25 18.11
C LEU A 75 7.47 10.81 19.35
N THR A 76 7.86 11.41 20.45
CA THR A 76 7.19 11.34 21.74
C THR A 76 5.70 11.66 21.56
N GLN A 77 4.86 10.64 21.81
CA GLN A 77 3.44 10.73 22.20
C GLN A 77 2.40 11.18 21.13
N PRO A 78 1.13 10.74 21.24
CA PRO A 78 0.06 10.88 20.23
C PRO A 78 -0.53 12.29 20.06
N THR A 79 0.20 13.35 20.41
CA THR A 79 -0.28 14.75 20.37
C THR A 79 0.07 15.51 19.09
N GLN A 80 0.67 14.84 18.10
CA GLN A 80 1.05 15.45 16.81
C GLN A 80 0.12 14.95 15.71
N SER A 81 -0.31 15.87 14.83
CA SER A 81 -1.10 15.55 13.65
C SER A 81 -0.36 14.58 12.73
N GLY A 82 -1.12 13.76 11.99
CA GLY A 82 -0.57 12.92 10.91
C GLY A 82 0.25 13.69 9.86
N THR A 83 0.95 12.94 9.01
CA THR A 83 1.69 13.48 7.87
C THR A 83 0.72 13.72 6.72
N TYR A 84 0.67 14.91 6.15
CA TYR A 84 -0.25 15.23 5.04
C TYR A 84 0.44 16.03 3.95
N SER A 85 -0.04 15.88 2.72
CA SER A 85 0.37 16.72 1.59
C SER A 85 -0.80 17.02 0.67
N ASP A 86 -0.95 18.29 0.28
CA ASP A 86 -1.98 18.73 -0.66
C ASP A 86 -1.72 18.35 -2.12
N GLN A 87 -0.51 17.84 -2.40
CA GLN A 87 -0.15 17.25 -3.70
C GLN A 87 -0.25 15.72 -3.69
N ALA A 88 -0.76 15.10 -2.61
CA ALA A 88 -0.95 13.66 -2.52
C ALA A 88 -2.34 13.24 -3.03
N LEU A 89 -2.36 12.17 -3.84
CA LEU A 89 -3.56 11.42 -4.17
C LEU A 89 -3.35 9.96 -3.76
N TYR A 90 -4.23 9.47 -2.90
CA TYR A 90 -4.29 8.05 -2.57
C TYR A 90 -5.48 7.46 -3.28
N THR A 91 -5.29 6.30 -3.91
CA THR A 91 -6.37 5.57 -4.58
C THR A 91 -6.45 4.17 -3.99
N LEU A 92 -7.62 3.83 -3.45
CA LEU A 92 -8.02 2.44 -3.21
C LEU A 92 -8.70 1.94 -4.48
N HIS A 93 -8.09 0.95 -5.09
CA HIS A 93 -8.61 0.24 -6.24
C HIS A 93 -9.41 -0.96 -5.76
N ILE A 94 -10.55 -1.21 -6.39
CA ILE A 94 -11.45 -2.31 -6.07
C ILE A 94 -11.73 -3.08 -7.37
N ASP A 95 -11.37 -4.36 -7.38
CA ASP A 95 -11.75 -5.35 -8.38
C ASP A 95 -12.91 -6.17 -7.78
N ASN A 96 -14.06 -6.16 -8.45
CA ASN A 96 -15.24 -6.95 -8.05
C ASN A 96 -15.59 -8.05 -9.07
N THR A 97 -14.81 -8.20 -10.13
CA THR A 97 -14.99 -9.21 -11.18
C THR A 97 -13.97 -10.35 -11.10
N GLY A 98 -12.83 -10.12 -10.45
CA GLY A 98 -11.74 -11.08 -10.23
C GLY A 98 -10.81 -11.24 -11.44
N ASP A 99 -10.67 -10.20 -12.26
CA ASP A 99 -9.78 -10.19 -13.42
C ASP A 99 -8.45 -9.44 -13.19
N ASP A 100 -8.20 -9.04 -11.93
CA ASP A 100 -7.03 -8.26 -11.49
C ASP A 100 -6.95 -6.86 -12.15
N VAL A 101 -8.08 -6.31 -12.59
CA VAL A 101 -8.24 -4.94 -13.10
C VAL A 101 -9.27 -4.19 -12.24
N GLU A 102 -9.04 -2.90 -11.99
CA GLU A 102 -9.93 -2.15 -11.11
C GLU A 102 -11.28 -1.85 -11.80
N ASP A 103 -12.37 -2.15 -11.10
CA ASP A 103 -13.73 -1.80 -11.50
C ASP A 103 -14.18 -0.47 -10.86
N LEU A 104 -13.71 -0.21 -9.64
CA LEU A 104 -14.00 1.01 -8.88
C LEU A 104 -12.72 1.60 -8.30
N GLN A 105 -12.69 2.93 -8.23
CA GLN A 105 -11.59 3.69 -7.63
C GLN A 105 -12.11 4.68 -6.60
N VAL A 106 -11.60 4.58 -5.38
CA VAL A 106 -11.87 5.51 -4.29
C VAL A 106 -10.67 6.42 -4.11
N HIS A 107 -10.88 7.72 -4.27
CA HIS A 107 -9.80 8.69 -4.26
C HIS A 107 -9.83 9.49 -2.95
N VAL A 108 -8.68 9.59 -2.30
CA VAL A 108 -8.49 10.37 -1.08
C VAL A 108 -7.41 11.42 -1.30
N ARG A 109 -7.72 12.66 -0.96
CA ARG A 109 -6.78 13.79 -1.05
C ARG A 109 -6.87 14.69 0.17
N PHE A 110 -5.80 15.45 0.39
CA PHE A 110 -5.71 16.42 1.48
C PHE A 110 -5.68 17.84 0.94
N GLY A 111 -6.05 18.78 1.78
CA GLY A 111 -5.98 20.20 1.47
C GLY A 111 -5.95 21.03 2.75
N ARG A 112 -5.77 22.34 2.59
CA ARG A 112 -5.82 23.28 3.71
C ARG A 112 -6.98 24.26 3.52
N ASP A 113 -7.64 24.59 4.62
CA ASP A 113 -8.59 25.69 4.65
C ASP A 113 -7.88 27.06 4.65
N SER A 114 -8.65 28.15 4.65
CA SER A 114 -8.09 29.52 4.71
C SER A 114 -7.31 29.83 5.99
N GLY A 115 -7.51 29.05 7.05
CA GLY A 115 -6.77 29.12 8.31
C GLY A 115 -5.49 28.28 8.32
N GLY A 116 -5.22 27.52 7.25
CA GLY A 116 -4.08 26.61 7.17
C GLY A 116 -4.32 25.25 7.86
N ASN A 117 -5.54 24.97 8.32
CA ASN A 117 -5.87 23.69 8.95
C ASN A 117 -6.04 22.61 7.87
N TRP A 118 -5.54 21.42 8.17
CA TRP A 118 -5.67 20.28 7.27
C TRP A 118 -7.10 19.73 7.23
N GLY A 119 -7.53 19.38 6.03
CA GLY A 119 -8.76 18.63 5.77
C GLY A 119 -8.47 17.47 4.83
N VAL A 120 -9.41 16.53 4.81
CA VAL A 120 -9.41 15.36 3.94
C VAL A 120 -10.70 15.33 3.13
N GLN A 121 -10.61 14.81 1.90
CA GLN A 121 -11.76 14.51 1.05
C GLN A 121 -11.62 13.11 0.47
N VAL A 122 -12.71 12.36 0.48
CA VAL A 122 -12.87 11.13 -0.29
C VAL A 122 -13.92 11.31 -1.40
N THR A 123 -13.67 10.74 -2.57
CA THR A 123 -14.64 10.61 -3.67
C THR A 123 -14.67 9.17 -4.18
N GLY A 124 -15.79 8.76 -4.77
CA GLY A 124 -15.97 7.40 -5.30
C GLY A 124 -16.22 6.33 -4.23
N LEU A 125 -16.49 6.72 -2.98
CA LEU A 125 -16.76 5.78 -1.89
C LEU A 125 -18.03 4.95 -2.19
N PRO A 126 -17.96 3.61 -2.25
CA PRO A 126 -19.11 2.78 -2.59
C PRO A 126 -20.31 3.00 -1.65
N GLY A 127 -21.46 3.30 -2.25
CA GLY A 127 -22.70 3.57 -1.52
C GLY A 127 -22.85 5.02 -1.00
N SER A 128 -21.91 5.92 -1.29
CA SER A 128 -22.07 7.36 -1.01
C SER A 128 -22.56 8.13 -2.24
N ASP A 129 -23.48 9.07 -2.04
CA ASP A 129 -24.05 9.90 -3.12
C ASP A 129 -23.10 11.00 -3.63
N GLY A 130 -22.02 11.28 -2.89
CA GLY A 130 -21.08 12.34 -3.24
C GLY A 130 -19.82 12.35 -2.38
N PRO A 131 -18.98 13.38 -2.55
CA PRO A 131 -17.75 13.53 -1.76
C PRO A 131 -18.05 13.68 -0.27
N LEU A 132 -17.29 12.98 0.56
CA LEU A 132 -17.26 13.21 2.01
C LEU A 132 -15.98 14.00 2.32
N SER A 133 -16.10 15.10 3.08
CA SER A 133 -14.97 16.00 3.35
C SER A 133 -15.11 16.69 4.69
N GLY A 134 -13.97 16.99 5.32
CA GLY A 134 -13.94 17.61 6.62
C GLY A 134 -12.53 17.66 7.21
N PRO A 135 -12.41 18.07 8.49
CA PRO A 135 -11.12 18.11 9.18
C PRO A 135 -10.49 16.72 9.28
N VAL A 136 -9.15 16.67 9.23
CA VAL A 136 -8.41 15.47 9.63
C VAL A 136 -8.55 15.24 11.15
N GLU A 137 -8.15 14.06 11.61
CA GLU A 137 -8.25 13.63 13.02
C GLU A 137 -9.70 13.55 13.55
N GLN A 138 -10.68 13.53 12.65
CA GLN A 138 -12.11 13.38 12.97
C GLN A 138 -12.73 12.27 12.13
N VAL A 139 -13.71 11.58 12.71
CA VAL A 139 -14.54 10.64 11.95
C VAL A 139 -15.61 11.45 11.23
N LEU A 140 -15.56 11.40 9.91
CA LEU A 140 -16.54 12.00 9.02
C LEU A 140 -17.54 10.91 8.61
N THR A 141 -18.81 11.28 8.50
CA THR A 141 -19.87 10.38 8.03
C THR A 141 -20.76 11.09 7.02
N ASP A 142 -21.26 10.36 6.04
CA ASP A 142 -22.26 10.86 5.09
C ASP A 142 -23.71 10.67 5.58
N GLY A 143 -23.90 10.10 6.79
CA GLY A 143 -25.20 9.82 7.37
C GLY A 143 -25.87 8.53 6.89
N SER A 144 -25.31 7.85 5.88
CA SER A 144 -25.76 6.54 5.38
C SER A 144 -25.01 5.35 6.02
N GLY A 145 -24.09 5.65 6.94
CA GLY A 145 -23.24 4.67 7.60
C GLY A 145 -21.87 4.49 6.93
N ASN A 146 -21.59 5.19 5.83
CA ASN A 146 -20.24 5.25 5.30
C ASN A 146 -19.43 6.29 6.08
N MET A 147 -18.14 6.03 6.26
CA MET A 147 -17.26 6.85 7.08
C MET A 147 -15.90 7.06 6.43
N LEU A 148 -15.29 8.20 6.77
CA LEU A 148 -13.92 8.56 6.44
C LEU A 148 -13.24 9.03 7.72
N PHE A 149 -12.05 8.53 7.99
CA PHE A 149 -11.13 9.11 8.95
C PHE A 149 -9.75 9.22 8.30
N ALA A 150 -9.03 10.30 8.57
CA ALA A 150 -7.61 10.38 8.24
C ALA A 150 -6.85 11.00 9.40
N GLY A 151 -5.80 10.33 9.86
CA GLY A 151 -4.98 10.83 10.95
C GLY A 151 -4.09 9.82 11.65
N ARG A 152 -3.43 10.27 12.71
CA ARG A 152 -2.43 9.47 13.42
C ARG A 152 -3.07 8.27 14.11
N ARG A 153 -2.51 7.07 13.91
CA ARG A 153 -2.92 5.84 14.60
C ARG A 153 -1.71 5.00 14.96
N ASP A 154 -1.88 4.17 15.98
CA ASP A 154 -0.93 3.12 16.29
C ASP A 154 -1.00 2.07 15.17
N ASP A 155 0.15 1.57 14.74
CA ASP A 155 0.18 0.55 13.70
C ASP A 155 -0.37 -0.77 14.26
N PRO A 156 -1.38 -1.42 13.62
CA PRO A 156 -1.87 -2.71 14.08
C PRO A 156 -0.88 -3.87 13.82
N PHE A 157 0.20 -3.65 13.08
CA PHE A 157 1.25 -4.64 12.90
C PHE A 157 2.09 -4.79 14.16
N PHE A 158 2.15 -6.02 14.69
CA PHE A 158 2.94 -6.38 15.87
C PHE A 158 3.94 -7.48 15.53
N PHE A 159 5.16 -7.38 16.05
CA PHE A 159 6.19 -8.39 15.79
C PHE A 159 7.18 -8.55 16.94
N ASP A 160 7.49 -9.79 17.32
CA ASP A 160 8.54 -10.11 18.29
C ASP A 160 9.91 -10.22 17.60
N ALA A 161 10.46 -9.07 17.18
CA ALA A 161 11.75 -9.01 16.50
C ALA A 161 12.89 -9.62 17.35
N GLN A 162 12.84 -9.44 18.67
CA GLN A 162 13.83 -10.03 19.57
C GLN A 162 13.72 -11.56 19.59
N GLY A 163 12.51 -12.11 19.73
CA GLY A 163 12.27 -13.55 19.68
C GLY A 163 12.70 -14.17 18.35
N TYR A 164 12.55 -13.43 17.24
CA TYR A 164 13.05 -13.87 15.93
C TYR A 164 14.59 -13.96 15.92
N LEU A 165 15.29 -12.92 16.37
CA LEU A 165 16.75 -12.91 16.45
C LEU A 165 17.28 -13.98 17.42
N ASP A 166 16.63 -14.18 18.57
CA ASP A 166 16.95 -15.22 19.53
C ASP A 166 16.75 -16.61 18.91
N THR A 167 15.69 -16.80 18.13
CA THR A 167 15.43 -18.05 17.39
C THR A 167 16.53 -18.35 16.38
N LEU A 168 16.95 -17.35 15.59
CA LEU A 168 18.04 -17.51 14.64
C LEU A 168 19.38 -17.84 15.30
N SER A 169 19.64 -17.27 16.47
CA SER A 169 20.91 -17.46 17.18
C SER A 169 20.98 -18.78 17.95
N SER A 170 19.87 -19.22 18.56
CA SER A 170 19.82 -20.43 19.40
C SER A 170 19.41 -21.69 18.63
N GLY A 171 18.64 -21.55 17.54
CA GLY A 171 18.02 -22.65 16.83
C GLY A 171 16.69 -23.14 17.44
N ASP A 172 16.30 -22.61 18.61
CA ASP A 172 15.04 -22.94 19.28
C ASP A 172 13.99 -21.86 19.00
N LEU A 173 12.71 -22.23 18.87
CA LEU A 173 11.63 -21.24 18.66
C LEU A 173 11.44 -20.39 19.92
N MET A 174 11.82 -19.12 19.84
CA MET A 174 11.80 -18.16 20.95
C MET A 174 10.79 -17.02 20.74
N ILE A 175 9.91 -17.09 19.74
CA ILE A 175 8.84 -16.10 19.52
C ILE A 175 7.82 -16.15 20.66
N ARG A 176 7.45 -14.97 21.17
CA ARG A 176 6.46 -14.79 22.24
C ARG A 176 5.34 -13.86 21.79
N ASN A 177 4.14 -14.08 22.30
CA ASN A 177 2.94 -13.28 21.99
C ASN A 177 2.77 -12.06 22.89
N ASP A 178 3.67 -11.83 23.85
CA ASP A 178 3.66 -10.70 24.78
C ASP A 178 4.80 -9.69 24.53
N ARG A 179 5.53 -9.86 23.42
CA ARG A 179 6.57 -8.94 22.98
C ARG A 179 6.17 -8.33 21.64
N ASP A 180 6.08 -7.01 21.63
CA ASP A 180 5.84 -6.23 20.43
C ASP A 180 6.93 -5.17 20.30
N PHE A 181 7.80 -5.37 19.30
CA PHE A 181 8.87 -4.44 18.97
C PHE A 181 8.35 -3.10 18.43
N LEU A 182 7.14 -3.10 17.87
CA LEU A 182 6.54 -1.95 17.20
C LEU A 182 5.52 -1.23 18.08
N ALA A 183 5.34 -1.67 19.33
CA ALA A 183 4.41 -1.06 20.26
C ALA A 183 4.66 0.44 20.41
N GLY A 184 3.64 1.25 20.12
CA GLY A 184 3.70 2.71 20.19
C GLY A 184 4.37 3.39 18.98
N MET A 185 4.75 2.62 17.97
CA MET A 185 5.15 3.17 16.67
C MET A 185 3.88 3.48 15.87
N ASN A 186 3.60 4.78 15.76
CA ASN A 186 2.42 5.24 15.05
C ASN A 186 2.71 5.39 13.54
N CYS A 187 1.67 5.27 12.72
CA CYS A 187 1.61 5.68 11.32
C CYS A 187 0.59 6.83 11.12
N THR A 188 0.38 7.25 9.88
CA THR A 188 -0.83 7.99 9.49
C THR A 188 -1.76 7.03 8.77
N SER A 189 -3.03 6.98 9.16
CA SER A 189 -4.01 6.08 8.56
C SER A 189 -5.09 6.86 7.84
N ILE A 190 -5.48 6.37 6.66
CA ILE A 190 -6.76 6.67 6.01
C ILE A 190 -7.66 5.47 6.26
N VAL A 191 -8.80 5.68 6.90
CA VAL A 191 -9.81 4.65 7.17
C VAL A 191 -11.06 4.98 6.38
N LEU A 192 -11.52 4.03 5.58
CA LEU A 192 -12.70 4.13 4.74
C LEU A 192 -13.66 3.03 5.13
N GLU A 193 -14.88 3.37 5.55
CA GLU A 193 -15.98 2.41 5.70
C GLU A 193 -17.01 2.67 4.62
N PHE A 194 -17.33 1.64 3.83
CA PHE A 194 -18.20 1.75 2.67
C PHE A 194 -19.12 0.56 2.52
N ASP A 195 -20.16 0.71 1.69
CA ASP A 195 -21.17 -0.31 1.48
C ASP A 195 -20.62 -1.51 0.70
N THR A 196 -20.63 -2.71 1.32
CA THR A 196 -20.07 -3.91 0.71
C THR A 196 -20.86 -4.31 -0.54
N ALA A 197 -22.18 -4.18 -0.54
CA ALA A 197 -23.00 -4.56 -1.68
C ALA A 197 -22.78 -3.61 -2.87
N ALA A 198 -22.64 -2.30 -2.59
CA ALA A 198 -22.30 -1.31 -3.61
C ALA A 198 -20.88 -1.51 -4.18
N ALA A 199 -19.94 -1.97 -3.36
CA ALA A 199 -18.59 -2.29 -3.82
C ALA A 199 -18.56 -3.56 -4.69
N LEU A 200 -19.32 -4.59 -4.32
CA LEU A 200 -19.41 -5.84 -5.06
C LEU A 200 -20.18 -5.72 -6.37
N GLN A 201 -21.19 -4.85 -6.46
CA GLN A 201 -22.06 -4.69 -7.64
C GLN A 201 -22.67 -6.01 -8.16
N GLY A 202 -22.92 -6.97 -7.26
CA GLY A 202 -23.40 -8.32 -7.59
C GLY A 202 -22.30 -9.36 -7.85
N GLY A 203 -21.03 -8.95 -7.83
CA GLY A 203 -19.87 -9.81 -7.78
C GLY A 203 -19.76 -10.61 -6.47
N SER A 204 -18.82 -11.56 -6.45
CA SER A 204 -18.63 -12.50 -5.32
C SER A 204 -17.25 -12.43 -4.67
N ALA A 205 -16.34 -11.65 -5.26
CA ALA A 205 -15.00 -11.41 -4.77
C ALA A 205 -14.77 -9.90 -4.63
N LEU A 206 -13.89 -9.52 -3.70
CA LEU A 206 -13.48 -8.14 -3.49
C LEU A 206 -11.95 -8.13 -3.43
N GLY A 207 -11.31 -7.85 -4.56
CA GLY A 207 -9.88 -7.57 -4.64
C GLY A 207 -9.63 -6.10 -4.37
N CYS A 208 -8.63 -5.78 -3.54
CA CYS A 208 -8.27 -4.40 -3.25
C CYS A 208 -6.75 -4.21 -3.24
N TRP A 209 -6.29 -3.09 -3.78
CA TRP A 209 -4.92 -2.59 -3.59
C TRP A 209 -4.93 -1.06 -3.47
N ALA A 210 -3.87 -0.50 -2.91
CA ALA A 210 -3.74 0.93 -2.73
C ALA A 210 -2.52 1.47 -3.51
N THR A 211 -2.65 2.70 -4.00
CA THR A 211 -1.54 3.43 -4.63
C THR A 211 -1.51 4.86 -4.11
N SER A 212 -0.33 5.45 -4.06
CA SER A 212 -0.12 6.87 -3.81
C SER A 212 0.48 7.52 -5.05
N GLY A 213 0.17 8.80 -5.27
CA GLY A 213 0.70 9.54 -6.42
C GLY A 213 0.69 11.05 -6.19
N ARG A 214 1.55 11.75 -6.93
CA ARG A 214 1.58 13.21 -6.93
C ARG A 214 0.59 13.78 -7.95
N LEU A 215 -0.22 14.74 -7.51
CA LEU A 215 -1.02 15.58 -8.40
C LEU A 215 -0.05 16.43 -9.25
N GLN A 216 -0.15 16.32 -10.58
CA GLN A 216 0.65 17.08 -11.54
C GLN A 216 -0.03 18.40 -11.91
#